data_AF-A0A668AYR0-F1
#
_entry.id   AF-A0A668AYR0-F1
#
_cell.length_a   1.000
_cell.length_b   1.000
_cell.length_c   1.000
_cell.angle_alpha   90.00
_cell.angle_beta   90.00
_cell.angle_gamma   90.00
#
_symmetry.space_group_name_H-M   'P 1'
#
loop_
_entity.id
_entity.type
_entity.pdbx_description
1 polymer ?
#
loop_
_entity_poly.entity_id
_entity_poly.type
_entity_poly.pdbx_seq_one_letter_code
_entity_poly.pdbx_strand_id
1 'polypeptide(L)'
;HEISLRGVCASFSDILLSLSPFLISVQWCRRGQCVKQGDEGPRPQHGHWSEWSSWSACSRSCESGVTYRERQCNNPRPAYGGKFCEGSSRSYKLCNTQDCPPNSTDYRAQQCAEFNSKHEVFATLPLKLFFPPDQDVCKLYCFAEGYDFFFALASKVKDGTLCSQDSSNVCIDGLCEVILVGCDRVLGSTAVPDACGVCKGDNSTCKVYKGQYTKQHYTNRKSY
;
A
#
# COMPACT_ATOMS: atom_id res chain seq x y z
N HIS A 1 1.56 -34.65 -32.74
CA HIS A 1 2.41 -34.71 -31.53
C HIS A 1 1.77 -33.85 -30.46
N GLU A 2 1.04 -34.45 -29.52
CA GLU A 2 0.43 -33.72 -28.39
C GLU A 2 1.45 -33.60 -27.25
N ILE A 3 1.63 -32.40 -26.71
CA ILE A 3 2.52 -32.14 -25.57
C ILE A 3 1.64 -32.08 -24.31
N SER A 4 1.82 -33.06 -23.40
CA SER A 4 1.13 -33.09 -22.11
C SER A 4 2.03 -32.48 -21.04
N LEU A 5 1.63 -31.33 -20.50
CA LEU A 5 2.23 -30.75 -19.30
C LEU A 5 1.11 -30.57 -18.27
N ARG A 6 1.11 -31.41 -17.23
CA ARG A 6 0.19 -31.32 -16.07
C ARG A 6 -1.30 -31.37 -16.40
N GLY A 7 -1.72 -32.25 -17.33
CA GLY A 7 -3.14 -32.55 -17.60
C GLY A 7 -3.86 -31.55 -18.51
N VAL A 8 -3.16 -30.51 -18.97
CA VAL A 8 -3.61 -29.59 -20.02
C VAL A 8 -2.99 -30.06 -21.34
N CYS A 9 -3.80 -30.13 -22.40
CA CYS A 9 -3.32 -30.42 -23.74
C CYS A 9 -3.58 -29.26 -24.69
N ALA A 10 -2.80 -29.17 -25.76
CA ALA A 10 -3.04 -28.24 -26.86
C ALA A 10 -3.00 -29.02 -28.19
N SER A 11 -3.99 -28.82 -29.06
CA SER A 11 -3.93 -29.35 -30.42
C SER A 11 -2.87 -28.60 -31.22
N PHE A 12 -2.17 -29.30 -32.12
CA PHE A 12 -1.18 -28.69 -33.03
C PHE A 12 -1.79 -27.60 -33.93
N SER A 13 -3.11 -27.66 -34.17
CA SER A 13 -3.86 -26.65 -34.93
C SER A 13 -4.05 -25.33 -34.17
N ASP A 14 -4.03 -25.34 -32.83
CA ASP A 14 -4.27 -24.15 -32.01
C ASP A 14 -3.00 -23.30 -31.82
N ILE A 15 -1.82 -23.93 -31.92
CA ILE A 15 -0.51 -23.26 -31.82
C ILE A 15 -0.25 -22.33 -33.02
N LEU A 16 -0.84 -22.63 -34.19
CA LEU A 16 -0.63 -21.88 -35.44
C LEU A 16 -1.61 -20.73 -35.67
N LEU A 17 -2.66 -20.56 -34.83
CA LEU A 17 -3.72 -19.57 -35.05
C LEU A 17 -3.86 -18.48 -33.98
N SER A 18 -3.12 -18.51 -32.86
CA SER A 18 -3.31 -17.51 -31.79
C SER A 18 -2.29 -16.35 -31.84
N LEU A 19 -2.60 -15.30 -32.60
CA LEU A 19 -2.02 -13.96 -32.40
C LEU A 19 -2.85 -13.10 -31.42
N SER A 20 -3.87 -13.67 -30.77
CA SER A 20 -4.71 -12.98 -29.80
C SER A 20 -4.65 -13.65 -28.41
N PRO A 21 -4.22 -12.93 -27.35
CA PRO A 21 -4.13 -13.48 -25.99
C PRO A 21 -5.50 -13.76 -25.33
N PHE A 22 -6.62 -13.48 -26.02
CA PHE A 22 -7.98 -13.59 -25.46
C PHE A 22 -8.72 -14.90 -25.78
N LEU A 23 -8.17 -15.81 -26.59
CA LEU A 23 -8.86 -17.03 -27.06
C LEU A 23 -8.12 -18.33 -26.74
N ILE A 24 -7.53 -18.46 -25.55
CA ILE A 24 -7.00 -19.75 -25.09
C ILE A 24 -8.18 -20.59 -24.57
N SER A 25 -8.70 -21.50 -25.41
CA SER A 25 -9.63 -22.53 -24.93
C SER A 25 -8.87 -23.55 -24.08
N VAL A 26 -9.19 -23.63 -22.79
CA VAL A 26 -8.55 -24.59 -21.87
C VAL A 26 -9.04 -26.01 -22.19
N GLN A 27 -8.16 -26.84 -22.75
CA GLN A 27 -8.43 -28.25 -23.11
C GLN A 27 -7.81 -29.21 -22.09
N TRP A 28 -8.45 -30.37 -21.90
CA TRP A 28 -8.07 -31.38 -20.91
C TRP A 28 -7.75 -32.72 -21.55
N CYS A 29 -6.80 -33.47 -20.98
CA CYS A 29 -6.52 -34.85 -21.41
C CYS A 29 -7.42 -35.85 -20.70
N ARG A 30 -8.16 -36.67 -21.46
CA ARG A 30 -8.93 -37.79 -20.92
C ARG A 30 -8.71 -39.02 -21.81
N ARG A 31 -8.15 -40.10 -21.23
CA ARG A 31 -7.85 -41.35 -21.95
C ARG A 31 -7.02 -41.15 -23.24
N GLY A 32 -6.12 -40.17 -23.25
CA GLY A 32 -5.27 -39.86 -24.41
C GLY A 32 -5.95 -39.03 -25.51
N GLN A 33 -7.11 -38.42 -25.22
CA GLN A 33 -7.81 -37.48 -26.12
C GLN A 33 -7.95 -36.10 -25.48
N CYS A 34 -7.77 -35.04 -26.27
CA CYS A 34 -8.02 -33.66 -25.87
C CYS A 34 -9.52 -33.33 -25.91
N VAL A 35 -10.11 -32.90 -24.79
CA VAL A 35 -11.52 -32.52 -24.69
C VAL A 35 -11.69 -31.07 -24.23
N LYS A 36 -12.76 -30.40 -24.70
CA LYS A 36 -13.10 -29.02 -24.32
C LYS A 36 -13.71 -28.96 -22.90
N GLN A 37 -13.55 -27.82 -22.22
CA GLN A 37 -14.18 -27.56 -20.93
C GLN A 37 -15.71 -27.55 -21.06
N GLY A 38 -16.42 -28.43 -20.34
CA GLY A 38 -17.87 -28.66 -20.46
C GLY A 38 -18.36 -29.91 -19.70
N ASP A 39 -19.49 -30.49 -20.11
CA ASP A 39 -20.20 -31.58 -19.41
C ASP A 39 -19.40 -32.89 -19.22
N GLU A 40 -18.27 -33.03 -19.91
CA GLU A 40 -17.43 -34.24 -19.91
C GLU A 40 -16.04 -34.06 -19.25
N GLY A 41 -15.75 -32.86 -18.74
CA GLY A 41 -14.51 -32.51 -18.03
C GLY A 41 -14.72 -32.24 -16.53
N PRO A 42 -13.63 -32.08 -15.73
CA PRO A 42 -13.76 -31.71 -14.33
C PRO A 42 -14.43 -30.34 -14.21
N ARG A 43 -15.46 -30.24 -13.35
CA ARG A 43 -16.20 -29.00 -13.15
C ARG A 43 -15.28 -27.89 -12.62
N PRO A 44 -15.43 -26.64 -13.05
CA PRO A 44 -14.67 -25.52 -12.51
C PRO A 44 -14.77 -25.46 -11.00
N GLN A 45 -13.63 -25.45 -10.31
CA GLN A 45 -13.57 -25.29 -8.87
C GLN A 45 -13.14 -23.85 -8.57
N HIS A 46 -14.09 -23.04 -8.12
CA HIS A 46 -13.81 -21.68 -7.69
C HIS A 46 -12.97 -21.69 -6.41
N GLY A 47 -12.00 -20.78 -6.35
CA GLY A 47 -11.22 -20.61 -5.13
C GLY A 47 -12.06 -19.96 -4.04
N HIS A 48 -11.81 -20.39 -2.81
CA HIS A 48 -12.33 -19.73 -1.63
C HIS A 48 -11.19 -19.36 -0.66
N TRP A 49 -11.44 -18.29 0.09
CA TRP A 49 -10.50 -17.78 1.07
C TRP A 49 -10.33 -18.76 2.22
N SER A 50 -9.08 -18.92 2.68
CA SER A 50 -8.78 -19.46 4.00
C SER A 50 -9.31 -18.53 5.08
N GLU A 51 -9.34 -19.05 6.30
CA GLU A 51 -9.41 -18.19 7.49
C GLU A 51 -8.27 -17.18 7.49
N TRP A 52 -8.53 -16.04 8.12
CA TRP A 52 -7.51 -15.03 8.33
C TRP A 52 -6.45 -15.52 9.32
N SER A 53 -5.20 -15.17 9.06
CA SER A 53 -4.11 -15.31 10.02
C SER A 53 -4.36 -14.46 11.27
N SER A 54 -3.59 -14.75 12.32
CA SER A 54 -3.42 -13.78 13.41
C SER A 54 -2.84 -12.46 12.88
N TRP A 55 -3.13 -11.38 13.60
CA TRP A 55 -2.52 -10.08 13.33
C TRP A 55 -1.00 -10.13 13.54
N SER A 56 -0.26 -9.42 12.70
CA SER A 56 1.18 -9.22 12.83
C SER A 56 1.50 -8.35 14.05
N ALA A 57 2.78 -8.32 14.43
CA ALA A 57 3.27 -7.27 15.31
C ALA A 57 3.00 -5.89 14.71
N CYS A 58 2.78 -4.90 15.58
CA CYS A 58 2.58 -3.52 15.16
C CYS A 58 3.91 -2.93 14.66
N SER A 59 3.89 -2.15 13.58
CA SER A 59 5.10 -1.53 13.03
C SER A 59 5.72 -0.45 13.92
N ARG A 60 4.93 0.12 14.84
CA ARG A 60 5.34 1.17 15.79
C ARG A 60 4.76 0.91 17.17
N SER A 61 5.42 1.40 18.21
CA SER A 61 4.95 1.33 19.60
C SER A 61 4.15 2.55 20.05
N CYS A 62 4.07 3.61 19.24
CA CYS A 62 3.32 4.83 19.49
C CYS A 62 3.06 5.58 18.17
N GLU A 63 2.19 6.60 18.21
CA GLU A 63 1.79 7.47 17.10
C GLU A 63 1.26 6.68 15.89
N SER A 64 0.39 5.71 16.17
CA SER A 64 -0.38 4.94 15.19
C SER A 64 0.50 4.17 14.19
N GLY A 65 0.98 3.00 14.62
CA GLY A 65 1.58 2.01 13.72
C GLY A 65 0.53 1.22 12.94
N VAL A 66 1.00 0.30 12.09
CA VAL A 66 0.16 -0.60 11.30
C VAL A 66 0.42 -2.05 11.68
N THR A 67 -0.65 -2.83 11.74
CA THR A 67 -0.61 -4.29 11.81
C THR A 67 -1.45 -4.86 10.67
N TYR A 68 -1.06 -6.03 10.18
CA TYR A 68 -1.73 -6.69 9.08
C TYR A 68 -2.06 -8.14 9.40
N ARG A 69 -3.03 -8.69 8.67
CA ARG A 69 -3.34 -10.11 8.64
C ARG A 69 -3.55 -10.56 7.20
N GLU A 70 -3.36 -11.84 6.95
CA GLU A 70 -3.37 -12.40 5.61
C GLU A 70 -4.33 -13.59 5.52
N ARG A 71 -4.79 -13.85 4.32
CA ARG A 71 -5.55 -15.05 3.96
C ARG A 71 -5.09 -15.54 2.59
N GLN A 72 -5.24 -16.83 2.35
CA GLN A 72 -4.82 -17.45 1.09
C GLN A 72 -6.05 -17.95 0.33
N CYS A 73 -6.00 -17.88 -1.01
CA CYS A 73 -7.04 -18.45 -1.86
C CYS A 73 -6.80 -19.95 -2.05
N ASN A 74 -6.98 -20.74 -0.98
CA ASN A 74 -6.61 -22.15 -0.95
C ASN A 74 -7.65 -23.07 -0.28
N ASN A 75 -8.83 -22.57 0.10
CA ASN A 75 -9.81 -23.35 0.88
C ASN A 75 -11.21 -23.41 0.22
N PRO A 76 -11.38 -24.01 -0.97
CA PRO A 76 -10.38 -24.70 -1.79
C PRO A 76 -9.58 -23.79 -2.71
N ARG A 77 -8.49 -24.30 -3.29
CA ARG A 77 -7.71 -23.60 -4.33
C ARG A 77 -8.49 -23.58 -5.67
N PRO A 78 -8.42 -22.50 -6.46
CA PRO A 78 -8.98 -22.50 -7.81
C PRO A 78 -8.40 -23.63 -8.65
N ALA A 79 -9.26 -24.40 -9.30
CA ALA A 79 -8.86 -25.46 -10.21
C ALA A 79 -9.83 -25.56 -11.38
N TYR A 80 -9.40 -26.25 -12.44
CA TYR A 80 -10.23 -26.55 -13.60
C TYR A 80 -10.87 -25.32 -14.27
N GLY A 81 -10.11 -24.22 -14.36
CA GLY A 81 -10.60 -22.95 -14.90
C GLY A 81 -11.60 -22.21 -14.00
N GLY A 82 -11.69 -22.58 -12.72
CA GLY A 82 -12.46 -21.83 -11.74
C GLY A 82 -11.84 -20.47 -11.42
N LYS A 83 -12.70 -19.49 -11.10
CA LYS A 83 -12.31 -18.15 -10.69
C LYS A 83 -11.40 -18.13 -9.46
N PHE A 84 -10.46 -17.17 -9.47
CA PHE A 84 -9.70 -16.79 -8.27
C PHE A 84 -10.59 -16.07 -7.27
N CYS A 85 -10.17 -16.07 -6.00
CA CYS A 85 -10.90 -15.41 -4.93
C CYS A 85 -10.95 -13.90 -5.16
N GLU A 86 -12.14 -13.32 -5.03
CA GLU A 86 -12.35 -11.87 -5.16
C GLU A 86 -12.06 -11.17 -3.81
N GLY A 87 -11.44 -9.99 -3.89
CA GLY A 87 -11.03 -9.18 -2.74
C GLY A 87 -9.54 -9.28 -2.37
N SER A 88 -9.12 -8.52 -1.36
CA SER A 88 -7.71 -8.49 -0.93
C SER A 88 -7.30 -9.75 -0.15
N SER A 89 -6.06 -10.21 -0.38
CA SER A 89 -5.41 -11.26 0.41
C SER A 89 -4.85 -10.76 1.75
N ARG A 90 -4.70 -9.44 1.90
CA ARG A 90 -4.15 -8.81 3.10
C ARG A 90 -5.07 -7.70 3.61
N SER A 91 -5.23 -7.62 4.92
CA SER A 91 -6.04 -6.60 5.61
C SER A 91 -5.16 -5.89 6.63
N TYR A 92 -5.27 -4.56 6.68
CA TYR A 92 -4.47 -3.70 7.53
C TYR A 92 -5.36 -2.96 8.53
N LYS A 93 -4.81 -2.63 9.70
CA LYS A 93 -5.42 -1.71 10.66
C LYS A 93 -4.35 -0.94 11.42
N LEU A 94 -4.74 0.20 11.99
CA LEU A 94 -3.89 0.91 12.94
C LEU A 94 -3.78 0.17 14.27
N CYS A 95 -2.64 0.34 14.92
CA CYS A 95 -2.33 -0.18 16.25
C CYS A 95 -1.44 0.84 16.99
N ASN A 96 -1.40 0.75 18.31
CA ASN A 96 -0.56 1.61 19.14
C ASN A 96 -0.75 3.11 18.85
N THR A 97 -2.01 3.56 18.94
CA THR A 97 -2.39 4.92 18.54
C THR A 97 -2.05 5.99 19.57
N GLN A 98 -1.67 5.60 20.79
CA GLN A 98 -1.21 6.51 21.82
C GLN A 98 -0.07 7.40 21.31
N ASP A 99 -0.06 8.65 21.74
CA ASP A 99 0.99 9.59 21.35
C ASP A 99 2.34 9.12 21.87
N CYS A 100 3.39 9.41 21.10
CA CYS A 100 4.74 9.10 21.54
C CYS A 100 5.18 10.05 22.68
N PRO A 101 6.15 9.64 23.52
CA PRO A 101 6.71 10.51 24.55
C PRO A 101 7.21 11.84 23.96
N PRO A 102 7.11 12.95 24.72
CA PRO A 102 7.69 14.22 24.28
C PRO A 102 9.18 14.03 24.00
N ASN A 103 9.64 14.47 22.81
CA ASN A 103 10.97 14.26 22.23
C ASN A 103 11.18 12.93 21.46
N SER A 104 10.14 12.18 21.15
CA SER A 104 10.25 11.10 20.16
C SER A 104 10.56 11.66 18.77
N THR A 105 11.48 11.01 18.06
CA THR A 105 11.77 11.31 16.66
C THR A 105 10.67 10.78 15.74
N ASP A 106 10.31 11.55 14.72
CA ASP A 106 9.36 11.13 13.68
C ASP A 106 9.80 9.81 13.04
N TYR A 107 8.85 8.92 12.73
CA TYR A 107 9.15 7.58 12.22
C TYR A 107 9.80 7.56 10.83
N ARG A 108 9.49 8.53 9.97
CA ARG A 108 10.20 8.71 8.70
C ARG A 108 11.59 9.31 8.94
N ALA A 109 11.74 10.22 9.90
CA ALA A 109 13.05 10.74 10.30
C ALA A 109 13.98 9.66 10.88
N GLN A 110 13.45 8.73 11.67
CA GLN A 110 14.19 7.56 12.16
C GLN A 110 14.77 6.73 11.01
N GLN A 111 13.98 6.53 9.95
CA GLN A 111 14.43 5.81 8.76
C GLN A 111 15.57 6.54 8.03
N CYS A 112 15.56 7.87 7.97
CA CYS A 112 16.71 8.64 7.46
C CYS A 112 17.95 8.46 8.35
N ALA A 113 17.77 8.55 9.67
CA ALA A 113 18.87 8.43 10.63
C ALA A 113 19.56 7.06 10.59
N GLU A 114 18.85 5.98 10.24
CA GLU A 114 19.43 4.64 10.03
C GLU A 114 20.52 4.62 8.95
N PHE A 115 20.59 5.61 8.05
CA PHE A 115 21.61 5.71 7.00
C PHE A 115 22.82 6.55 7.41
N ASN A 116 22.71 7.40 8.44
CA ASN A 116 23.82 8.24 8.92
C ASN A 116 25.03 7.40 9.34
N SER A 117 24.80 6.20 9.86
CA SER A 117 25.88 5.29 10.30
C SER A 117 26.28 4.25 9.26
N LYS A 118 25.66 4.23 8.07
CA LYS A 118 25.87 3.17 7.06
C LYS A 118 26.88 3.55 5.97
N HIS A 119 27.22 4.83 5.83
CA HIS A 119 28.13 5.31 4.79
C HIS A 119 28.96 6.48 5.31
N GLU A 120 30.26 6.52 4.95
CA GLU A 120 31.20 7.55 5.43
C GLU A 120 30.73 8.97 5.10
N VAL A 121 30.14 9.16 3.91
CA VAL A 121 29.53 10.44 3.50
C VAL A 121 28.38 10.85 4.41
N PHE A 122 27.51 9.93 4.83
CA PHE A 122 26.37 10.25 5.70
C PHE A 122 26.74 10.33 7.19
N ALA A 123 27.95 9.89 7.55
CA ALA A 123 28.50 10.08 8.89
C ALA A 123 28.94 11.54 9.11
N THR A 124 29.39 12.23 8.05
CA THR A 124 29.75 13.66 8.08
C THR A 124 28.60 14.57 7.64
N LEU A 125 27.60 14.03 6.95
CA LEU A 125 26.41 14.73 6.46
C LEU A 125 25.13 14.09 7.02
N PRO A 126 24.71 14.45 8.24
CA PRO A 126 23.53 13.86 8.84
C PRO A 126 22.27 14.18 8.02
N LEU A 127 21.49 13.13 7.77
CA LEU A 127 20.28 13.17 6.97
C LEU A 127 19.06 13.48 7.83
N LYS A 128 18.22 14.41 7.35
CA LYS A 128 16.94 14.77 7.97
C LYS A 128 15.76 14.45 7.08
N LEU A 129 14.59 14.38 7.70
CA LEU A 129 13.31 14.17 7.03
C LEU A 129 13.04 15.26 5.97
N PHE A 130 12.68 14.83 4.77
CA PHE A 130 12.23 15.70 3.68
C PHE A 130 10.91 15.20 3.09
N PHE A 131 9.94 16.10 2.93
CA PHE A 131 8.69 15.83 2.23
C PHE A 131 8.73 16.52 0.86
N PRO A 132 8.95 15.78 -0.25
CA PRO A 132 8.89 16.39 -1.57
C PRO A 132 7.43 16.76 -1.91
N PRO A 133 7.18 17.98 -2.41
CA PRO A 133 5.82 18.48 -2.64
C PRO A 133 5.05 17.74 -3.75
N ASP A 134 5.73 17.12 -4.73
CA ASP A 134 5.10 16.55 -5.94
C ASP A 134 5.64 15.14 -6.32
N GLN A 135 6.14 14.35 -5.37
CA GLN A 135 6.72 13.03 -5.66
C GLN A 135 6.09 11.91 -4.83
N ASP A 136 6.50 10.66 -5.11
CA ASP A 136 6.08 9.45 -4.42
C ASP A 136 6.31 9.56 -2.89
N VAL A 137 5.31 10.07 -2.16
CA VAL A 137 5.35 10.36 -0.71
C VAL A 137 5.75 9.17 0.17
N CYS A 138 5.65 7.97 -0.37
CA CYS A 138 6.00 6.72 0.29
C CYS A 138 7.38 6.17 -0.12
N LYS A 139 8.17 6.92 -0.89
CA LYS A 139 9.62 6.72 -1.01
C LYS A 139 10.34 7.44 0.13
N LEU A 140 11.53 6.95 0.47
CA LEU A 140 12.34 7.57 1.52
C LEU A 140 13.25 8.63 0.91
N TYR A 141 12.85 9.90 1.07
CA TYR A 141 13.67 11.05 0.75
C TYR A 141 14.26 11.67 2.03
N CYS A 142 15.56 11.98 1.98
CA CYS A 142 16.25 12.57 3.11
C CYS A 142 17.12 13.74 2.66
N PHE A 143 17.02 14.86 3.37
CA PHE A 143 17.75 16.09 3.12
C PHE A 143 19.11 16.07 3.81
N ALA A 144 20.17 16.50 3.12
CA ALA A 144 21.49 16.63 3.70
C ALA A 144 21.57 17.94 4.51
N GLU A 145 21.74 17.83 5.83
CA GLU A 145 21.80 19.01 6.69
C GLU A 145 22.98 19.92 6.32
N GLY A 146 22.69 21.21 6.07
CA GLY A 146 23.69 22.21 5.69
C GLY A 146 23.92 22.36 4.18
N TYR A 147 23.19 21.62 3.34
CA TYR A 147 23.28 21.65 1.88
C TYR A 147 21.91 21.78 1.25
N ASP A 148 21.82 22.17 -0.04
CA ASP A 148 20.56 22.35 -0.75
C ASP A 148 20.20 21.15 -1.65
N PHE A 149 20.50 19.92 -1.20
CA PHE A 149 20.16 18.70 -1.94
C PHE A 149 19.62 17.59 -1.04
N PHE A 150 18.87 16.68 -1.65
CA PHE A 150 18.25 15.53 -1.01
C PHE A 150 18.65 14.22 -1.73
N PHE A 151 18.53 13.11 -1.01
CA PHE A 151 18.76 11.76 -1.50
C PHE A 151 17.48 10.93 -1.47
N ALA A 152 17.28 10.09 -2.49
CA ALA A 152 16.27 9.04 -2.48
C ALA A 152 16.93 7.73 -2.01
N LEU A 153 16.84 7.43 -0.72
CA LEU A 153 17.60 6.34 -0.08
C LEU A 153 16.90 4.97 -0.16
N ALA A 154 15.57 4.95 -0.31
CA ALA A 154 14.81 3.72 -0.48
C ALA A 154 13.60 3.93 -1.38
N SER A 155 13.27 2.89 -2.15
CA SER A 155 12.08 2.85 -3.03
C SER A 155 10.76 2.77 -2.26
N LYS A 156 10.81 2.43 -0.96
CA LYS A 156 9.66 2.50 -0.06
C LYS A 156 10.10 2.76 1.37
N VAL A 157 9.32 3.57 2.09
CA VAL A 157 9.38 3.69 3.55
C VAL A 157 8.78 2.44 4.21
N LYS A 158 9.07 2.24 5.50
CA LYS A 158 8.47 1.14 6.29
C LYS A 158 6.95 1.30 6.38
N ASP A 159 6.23 0.18 6.32
CA ASP A 159 4.77 0.17 6.39
C ASP A 159 4.27 0.82 7.69
N GLY A 160 3.26 1.69 7.57
CA GLY A 160 2.74 2.49 8.67
C GLY A 160 3.42 3.85 8.86
N THR A 161 4.36 4.22 7.99
CA THR A 161 4.85 5.61 7.93
C THR A 161 3.75 6.52 7.42
N LEU A 162 3.44 7.62 8.13
CA LEU A 162 2.41 8.57 7.71
C LEU A 162 2.71 9.17 6.33
N CYS A 163 1.73 9.28 5.44
CA CYS A 163 1.95 9.90 4.13
C CYS A 163 2.15 11.42 4.24
N SER A 164 1.39 12.05 5.11
CA SER A 164 1.35 13.49 5.36
C SER A 164 1.24 13.72 6.86
N GLN A 165 1.68 14.89 7.34
CA GLN A 165 1.53 15.29 8.74
C GLN A 165 0.06 15.56 9.12
N ASP A 166 -0.79 15.88 8.14
CA ASP A 166 -2.17 16.32 8.38
C ASP A 166 -3.22 15.21 8.25
N SER A 167 -2.81 13.99 7.88
CA SER A 167 -3.72 12.87 7.62
C SER A 167 -3.28 11.62 8.35
N SER A 168 -4.24 10.79 8.77
CA SER A 168 -3.96 9.44 9.31
C SER A 168 -3.65 8.40 8.23
N ASN A 169 -3.45 8.83 6.97
CA ASN A 169 -3.08 7.96 5.87
C ASN A 169 -1.64 7.48 6.05
N VAL A 170 -1.37 6.24 5.68
CA VAL A 170 -0.05 5.63 5.87
C VAL A 170 0.43 4.93 4.62
N CYS A 171 1.73 4.86 4.49
CA CYS A 171 2.41 4.12 3.44
C CYS A 171 2.30 2.62 3.70
N ILE A 172 1.82 1.89 2.70
CA ILE A 172 1.73 0.44 2.70
C ILE A 172 2.23 -0.05 1.35
N ASP A 173 3.28 -0.87 1.37
CA ASP A 173 3.93 -1.39 0.16
C ASP A 173 4.32 -0.29 -0.86
N GLY A 174 4.71 0.88 -0.37
CA GLY A 174 5.13 2.02 -1.20
C GLY A 174 3.99 2.86 -1.77
N LEU A 175 2.73 2.55 -1.45
CA LEU A 175 1.56 3.34 -1.83
C LEU A 175 0.99 4.06 -0.60
N CYS A 176 0.51 5.29 -0.79
CA CYS A 176 -0.19 5.99 0.27
C CYS A 176 -1.63 5.47 0.36
N GLU A 177 -1.87 4.61 1.34
CA GLU A 177 -3.17 4.01 1.54
C GLU A 177 -4.01 4.85 2.50
N VAL A 178 -5.24 5.12 2.09
CA VAL A 178 -6.27 5.68 2.97
C VAL A 178 -6.76 4.55 3.85
N ILE A 179 -6.23 4.47 5.07
CA ILE A 179 -6.82 3.55 6.04
C ILE A 179 -8.15 4.18 6.45
N LEU A 180 -9.25 3.46 6.18
CA LEU A 180 -10.60 3.81 6.58
C LEU A 180 -10.74 3.74 8.10
N VAL A 181 -10.06 4.63 8.80
CA VAL A 181 -10.19 4.82 10.22
C VAL A 181 -10.89 6.14 10.39
N GLY A 182 -12.06 6.12 11.02
CA GLY A 182 -12.68 7.37 11.43
C GLY A 182 -11.74 8.14 12.36
N CYS A 183 -12.00 9.43 12.55
CA CYS A 183 -11.22 10.25 13.49
C CYS A 183 -11.20 9.68 14.93
N ASP A 184 -12.11 8.76 15.25
CA ASP A 184 -12.23 8.03 16.51
C ASP A 184 -11.31 6.80 16.58
N ARG A 185 -10.44 6.63 15.58
CA ARG A 185 -9.44 5.58 15.49
C ARG A 185 -10.03 4.16 15.32
N VAL A 186 -11.29 4.05 14.87
CA VAL A 186 -12.00 2.80 14.62
C VAL A 186 -12.04 2.43 13.12
N LEU A 187 -11.69 1.19 12.80
CA LEU A 187 -11.68 0.66 11.42
C LEU A 187 -13.10 0.60 10.84
N GLY A 188 -13.31 1.19 9.67
CA GLY A 188 -14.60 1.32 9.01
C GLY A 188 -15.53 2.39 9.60
N SER A 189 -15.06 3.15 10.58
CA SER A 189 -15.83 4.26 11.16
C SER A 189 -15.93 5.42 10.17
N THR A 190 -17.13 5.97 10.03
CA THR A 190 -17.41 7.16 9.20
C THR A 190 -17.21 8.46 9.98
N ALA A 191 -16.54 8.40 11.13
CA ALA A 191 -16.29 9.58 11.96
C ALA A 191 -15.30 10.53 11.29
N VAL A 192 -15.67 11.81 11.18
CA VAL A 192 -14.84 12.86 10.55
C VAL A 192 -14.57 13.94 11.61
N PRO A 193 -13.38 14.58 11.60
CA PRO A 193 -13.16 15.75 12.46
C PRO A 193 -14.05 16.91 12.04
N ASP A 194 -14.38 17.78 13.00
CA ASP A 194 -15.05 19.05 12.75
C ASP A 194 -14.09 20.08 12.13
N ALA A 195 -14.55 21.30 11.85
CA ALA A 195 -13.73 22.37 11.26
C ALA A 195 -12.59 22.84 12.19
N CYS A 196 -12.62 22.44 13.45
CA CYS A 196 -11.60 22.71 14.45
C CYS A 196 -10.60 21.56 14.61
N GLY A 197 -10.75 20.46 13.85
CA GLY A 197 -9.91 19.28 13.94
C GLY A 197 -10.31 18.31 15.07
N VAL A 198 -11.44 18.55 15.77
CA VAL A 198 -11.91 17.70 16.86
C VAL A 198 -12.78 16.58 16.30
N CYS A 199 -12.44 15.33 16.64
CA CYS A 199 -13.21 14.18 16.18
C CYS A 199 -14.65 14.20 16.69
N LYS A 200 -15.64 14.10 15.78
CA LYS A 200 -17.07 14.23 16.11
C LYS A 200 -17.39 15.51 16.90
N GLY A 201 -16.60 16.57 16.68
CA GLY A 201 -16.78 17.87 17.32
C GLY A 201 -17.94 18.66 16.74
N ASP A 202 -18.28 19.76 17.41
CA ASP A 202 -19.41 20.64 17.11
C ASP A 202 -18.99 22.04 16.64
N ASN A 203 -17.72 22.22 16.25
CA ASN A 203 -17.07 23.48 15.88
C ASN A 203 -16.97 24.52 17.03
N SER A 204 -17.14 24.13 18.29
CA SER A 204 -17.08 25.07 19.42
C SER A 204 -15.66 25.37 19.91
N THR A 205 -14.68 24.54 19.57
CA THR A 205 -13.32 24.58 20.13
C THR A 205 -12.39 25.57 19.44
N CYS A 206 -12.78 26.10 18.28
CA CYS A 206 -11.99 27.08 17.53
C CYS A 206 -12.85 28.25 17.05
N LYS A 207 -12.19 29.35 16.66
CA LYS A 207 -12.84 30.53 16.08
C LYS A 207 -12.45 30.65 14.61
N VAL A 208 -13.44 30.77 13.74
CA VAL A 208 -13.22 30.98 12.31
C VAL A 208 -12.93 32.45 12.05
N TYR A 209 -11.75 32.74 11.49
CA TYR A 209 -11.40 34.07 11.01
C TYR A 209 -11.49 34.11 9.49
N LYS A 210 -12.06 35.18 8.93
CA LYS A 210 -12.13 35.43 7.48
C LYS A 210 -11.43 36.74 7.17
N GLY A 211 -10.59 36.76 6.13
CA GLY A 211 -9.87 37.94 5.68
C GLY A 211 -9.57 37.89 4.18
N GLN A 212 -9.39 39.05 3.57
CA GLN A 212 -9.05 39.19 2.15
C GLN A 212 -7.58 39.61 2.04
N TYR A 213 -6.75 38.73 1.48
CA TYR A 213 -5.32 39.01 1.33
C TYR A 213 -5.09 39.87 0.08
N THR A 214 -4.88 41.17 0.27
CA THR A 214 -4.68 42.15 -0.83
C THR A 214 -3.22 42.49 -1.10
N LYS A 215 -2.27 41.98 -0.31
CA LYS A 215 -0.83 42.20 -0.51
C LYS A 215 -0.13 40.90 -0.87
N GLN A 216 0.22 40.76 -2.14
CA GLN A 216 1.14 39.75 -2.60
C GLN A 216 2.56 40.18 -2.21
N HIS A 217 3.30 39.33 -1.50
CA HIS A 217 4.69 39.62 -1.13
C HIS A 217 5.55 39.71 -2.41
N TYR A 218 6.38 40.76 -2.53
CA TYR A 218 7.15 41.11 -3.73
C TYR A 218 8.25 40.10 -4.14
N THR A 219 8.37 38.96 -3.45
CA THR A 219 9.42 37.96 -3.69
C THR A 219 9.08 36.94 -4.78
N ASN A 220 7.90 36.99 -5.38
CA ASN A 220 7.51 36.13 -6.53
C ASN A 220 7.84 36.74 -7.90
N ARG A 221 8.87 37.58 -8.03
CA ARG A 221 9.48 37.85 -9.34
C ARG A 221 10.46 36.74 -9.65
N LYS A 222 9.99 35.71 -10.36
CA LYS A 222 10.87 34.84 -11.15
C LYS A 222 11.53 35.72 -12.21
N SER A 223 12.82 35.95 -12.08
CA SER A 223 13.66 36.46 -13.16
C SER A 223 13.73 35.36 -14.23
N TYR A 224 13.16 35.64 -15.41
CA TYR A 224 13.46 34.91 -16.64
C TYR A 224 14.82 35.33 -17.18
#